data_AF-A0A969Z4Z8-F1
#
_entry.id   AF-A0A969Z4Z8-F1
#
_cell.length_a   1.000
_cell.length_b   1.000
_cell.length_c   1.000
_cell.angle_alpha   90.00
_cell.angle_beta   90.00
_cell.angle_gamma   90.00
#
_symmetry.space_group_name_H-M   'P 1'
#
loop_
_entity.id
_entity.type
_entity.pdbx_description
1 polymer ?
#
loop_
_entity_poly.entity_id
_entity_poly.type
_entity_poly.pdbx_seq_one_letter_code
_entity_poly.pdbx_strand_id
1 'polypeptide(L)'
;MDLRRLDLNSDSVRRDREQILAAAGLRPETAAETWGLYDNNQLAAVGSRTGNILKCLAVAPEYQAGKAFDLITAKLLQAIKEDQIGREADASSLSAPDRNEQTEILSLFGQNKRAETLSESYRDGRKEIWPVPGWDSVFVYTKAASAQAFSWLGFEILEFVDNKLVLMEKAGKSGGLKGYLDFIRCRSVRCLCPDDPTSDQITADKYDDCPQVRAAGDSSGTISALVMHANPFTLGHLYLAELAAAESSLVHVFVLSEESQDFPAFDRLLLVKEATQHLTNLIVHPTGPYLVSAATFPSYFLPADEDTTVLQATLDAKIFLHRIAPALRIRRRYLGTEPISQTTELYNQMLSEVFGDELELAIVPRMETKDGRPISASRVRKAYRDDAWQELADLVPQATLEYLRRHQKATDTENATEKE
;
A
#
# COMPACT_ATOMS: atom_id res chain seq x y z
N MET A 1 -34.26 -18.00 4.66
CA MET A 1 -33.03 -17.21 4.85
C MET A 1 -33.20 -15.78 4.34
N ASP A 2 -32.78 -14.81 5.15
CA ASP A 2 -32.94 -13.36 4.95
C ASP A 2 -31.63 -12.62 5.30
N LEU A 3 -31.23 -11.64 4.49
CA LEU A 3 -29.97 -10.89 4.66
C LEU A 3 -30.25 -9.53 5.32
N ARG A 4 -29.59 -9.27 6.45
CA ARG A 4 -29.79 -8.04 7.23
C ARG A 4 -28.46 -7.39 7.57
N ARG A 5 -28.39 -6.06 7.48
CA ARG A 5 -27.27 -5.31 8.06
C ARG A 5 -27.41 -5.37 9.58
N LEU A 6 -26.32 -5.69 10.27
CA LEU A 6 -26.32 -5.82 11.72
C LEU A 6 -26.10 -4.45 12.37
N ASP A 7 -27.01 -4.07 13.27
CA ASP A 7 -26.79 -2.95 14.19
C ASP A 7 -26.00 -3.42 15.40
N LEU A 8 -24.70 -3.12 15.39
CA LEU A 8 -23.79 -3.52 16.46
C LEU A 8 -23.95 -2.70 17.74
N ASN A 9 -24.85 -1.71 17.78
CA ASN A 9 -25.22 -1.06 19.04
C ASN A 9 -26.21 -1.91 19.86
N SER A 10 -26.86 -2.90 19.23
CA SER A 10 -27.75 -3.83 19.93
C SER A 10 -26.97 -4.94 20.61
N ASP A 11 -27.10 -5.03 21.94
CA ASP A 11 -26.42 -6.06 22.74
C ASP A 11 -26.79 -7.50 22.36
N SER A 12 -28.03 -7.73 21.90
CA SER A 12 -28.46 -9.06 21.44
C SER A 12 -27.72 -9.44 20.16
N VAL A 13 -27.65 -8.52 19.19
CA VAL A 13 -27.00 -8.75 17.91
C VAL A 13 -25.49 -8.96 18.08
N ARG A 14 -24.85 -8.19 18.99
CA ARG A 14 -23.43 -8.39 19.31
C ARG A 14 -23.17 -9.78 19.90
N ARG A 15 -24.01 -10.23 20.83
CA ARG A 15 -23.90 -11.56 21.46
C ARG A 15 -24.06 -12.68 20.43
N ASP A 16 -25.08 -12.62 19.59
CA ASP A 16 -25.33 -13.64 18.55
C ASP A 16 -24.15 -13.72 17.57
N ARG A 17 -23.63 -12.57 17.14
CA ARG A 17 -22.42 -12.49 16.30
C ARG A 17 -21.22 -13.12 16.99
N GLU A 18 -20.95 -12.72 18.23
CA GLU A 18 -19.79 -13.21 18.99
C GLU A 18 -19.84 -14.72 19.20
N GLN A 19 -21.03 -15.29 19.40
CA GLN A 19 -21.21 -16.73 19.52
C GLN A 19 -20.84 -17.47 18.21
N ILE A 20 -21.29 -16.99 17.05
CA ILE A 20 -20.97 -17.61 15.76
C ILE A 20 -19.50 -17.45 15.41
N LEU A 21 -18.92 -16.26 15.65
CA LEU A 21 -17.49 -16.03 15.44
C LEU A 21 -16.65 -16.95 16.33
N ALA A 22 -16.99 -17.07 17.61
CA ALA A 22 -16.29 -17.96 18.54
C ALA A 22 -16.40 -19.44 18.11
N ALA A 23 -17.57 -19.88 17.64
CA ALA A 23 -17.76 -21.24 17.10
C ALA A 23 -16.88 -21.51 15.85
N ALA A 24 -16.57 -20.47 15.07
CA ALA A 24 -15.63 -20.54 13.94
C ALA A 24 -14.16 -20.30 14.36
N GLY A 25 -13.88 -20.11 15.65
CA GLY A 25 -12.55 -19.80 16.15
C GLY A 25 -12.04 -18.43 15.69
N LEU A 26 -12.95 -17.47 15.55
CA LEU A 26 -12.69 -16.06 15.19
C LEU A 26 -13.04 -15.14 16.36
N ARG A 27 -12.32 -14.02 16.45
CA ARG A 27 -12.59 -12.93 17.38
C ARG A 27 -13.40 -11.82 16.68
N PRO A 28 -14.23 -11.05 17.39
CA PRO A 28 -14.82 -9.85 16.81
C PRO A 28 -13.74 -8.79 16.57
N GLU A 29 -13.83 -8.10 15.43
CA GLU A 29 -13.01 -6.93 15.08
C GLU A 29 -13.93 -5.80 14.62
N THR A 30 -13.50 -4.56 14.79
CA THR A 30 -14.21 -3.39 14.26
C THR A 30 -14.21 -3.41 12.74
N ALA A 31 -15.37 -3.16 12.16
CA ALA A 31 -15.57 -3.13 10.72
C ALA A 31 -16.53 -2.00 10.34
N ALA A 32 -16.34 -1.44 9.15
CA ALA A 32 -17.22 -0.38 8.64
C ALA A 32 -18.65 -0.89 8.38
N GLU A 33 -18.76 -2.15 7.96
CA GLU A 33 -20.05 -2.75 7.65
C GLU A 33 -20.08 -4.23 8.06
N THR A 34 -21.19 -4.68 8.64
CA THR A 34 -21.42 -6.08 9.02
C THR A 34 -22.82 -6.52 8.62
N TRP A 35 -22.91 -7.70 8.01
CA TRP A 35 -24.14 -8.33 7.55
C TRP A 35 -24.33 -9.68 8.24
N GLY A 36 -25.59 -10.05 8.46
CA GLY A 36 -26.01 -11.34 8.96
C GLY A 36 -27.02 -12.00 8.03
N LEU A 37 -26.89 -13.30 7.86
CA LEU A 37 -27.88 -14.16 7.22
C LEU A 37 -28.72 -14.80 8.32
N TYR A 38 -30.03 -14.58 8.31
CA TYR A 38 -30.96 -15.13 9.29
C TYR A 38 -31.82 -16.23 8.68
N ASP A 39 -32.03 -17.33 9.40
CA ASP A 39 -33.05 -18.32 9.08
C ASP A 39 -34.00 -18.48 10.26
N ASN A 40 -35.29 -18.25 10.05
CA ASN A 40 -36.31 -18.26 11.12
C ASN A 40 -35.91 -17.43 12.37
N ASN A 41 -35.38 -16.22 12.15
CA ASN A 41 -34.83 -15.31 13.17
C ASN A 41 -33.59 -15.81 13.93
N GLN A 42 -33.04 -16.97 13.60
CA GLN A 42 -31.73 -17.41 14.07
C GLN A 42 -30.65 -16.90 13.12
N LEU A 43 -29.56 -16.36 13.66
CA LEU A 43 -28.40 -15.96 12.86
C LEU A 43 -27.68 -17.22 12.35
N ALA A 44 -27.67 -17.42 11.03
CA ALA A 44 -27.08 -18.58 10.36
C ALA A 44 -25.65 -18.30 9.85
N ALA A 45 -25.36 -17.07 9.45
CA ALA A 45 -24.02 -16.66 9.06
C ALA A 45 -23.79 -15.16 9.32
N VAL A 46 -22.53 -14.78 9.47
CA VAL A 46 -22.11 -13.39 9.63
C VAL A 46 -20.90 -13.11 8.76
N GLY A 47 -20.78 -11.86 8.30
CA GLY A 47 -19.63 -11.39 7.57
C GLY A 47 -19.52 -9.88 7.65
N SER A 48 -18.29 -9.38 7.68
CA SER A 48 -17.97 -7.97 7.79
C SER A 48 -17.07 -7.51 6.66
N ARG A 49 -16.97 -6.20 6.45
CA ARG A 49 -15.96 -5.60 5.59
C ARG A 49 -15.45 -4.26 6.10
N THR A 50 -14.24 -3.93 5.69
CA THR A 50 -13.68 -2.57 5.76
C THR A 50 -13.05 -2.25 4.41
N GLY A 51 -13.56 -1.23 3.71
CA GLY A 51 -13.18 -0.99 2.32
C GLY A 51 -13.46 -2.22 1.45
N ASN A 52 -12.43 -2.68 0.74
CA ASN A 52 -12.50 -3.88 -0.10
C ASN A 52 -11.97 -5.15 0.61
N ILE A 53 -11.87 -5.15 1.94
CA ILE A 53 -11.34 -6.29 2.69
C ILE A 53 -12.49 -6.99 3.39
N LEU A 54 -12.67 -8.28 3.08
CA LEU A 54 -13.60 -9.15 3.77
C LEU A 54 -13.03 -9.55 5.13
N LYS A 55 -13.87 -9.46 6.16
CA LYS A 55 -13.52 -9.71 7.56
C LYS A 55 -14.58 -10.57 8.25
N CYS A 56 -14.19 -11.27 9.33
CA CYS A 56 -15.11 -11.92 10.26
C CYS A 56 -16.20 -12.79 9.59
N LEU A 57 -15.84 -13.58 8.57
CA LEU A 57 -16.76 -14.47 7.87
C LEU A 57 -16.91 -15.79 8.63
N ALA A 58 -18.13 -16.08 9.10
CA ALA A 58 -18.44 -17.30 9.84
C ALA A 58 -19.85 -17.81 9.55
N VAL A 59 -20.01 -19.13 9.60
CA VAL A 59 -21.29 -19.83 9.43
C VAL A 59 -21.51 -20.69 10.66
N ALA A 60 -22.72 -20.61 11.22
CA ALA A 60 -23.12 -21.41 12.36
C ALA A 60 -23.06 -22.91 12.01
N PRO A 61 -22.64 -23.79 12.95
CA PRO A 61 -22.38 -25.20 12.67
C PRO A 61 -23.53 -25.93 11.95
N GLU A 62 -24.78 -25.58 12.27
CA GLU A 62 -25.97 -26.22 11.71
C GLU A 62 -26.18 -25.87 10.22
N TYR A 63 -25.50 -24.84 9.72
CA TYR A 63 -25.68 -24.27 8.38
C TYR A 63 -24.46 -24.45 7.47
N GLN A 64 -23.39 -25.12 7.93
CA GLN A 64 -22.11 -25.26 7.20
C GLN A 64 -22.21 -26.09 5.91
N ALA A 65 -23.13 -27.06 5.84
CA ALA A 65 -23.36 -27.87 4.64
C ALA A 65 -24.25 -27.18 3.59
N GLY A 66 -24.72 -25.96 3.88
CA GLY A 66 -25.65 -25.21 3.04
C GLY A 66 -24.99 -24.06 2.26
N LYS A 67 -25.83 -23.16 1.74
CA LYS A 67 -25.41 -21.99 0.96
C LYS A 67 -25.09 -20.76 1.81
N ALA A 68 -25.05 -20.92 3.14
CA ALA A 68 -24.97 -19.79 4.06
C ALA A 68 -23.68 -18.97 3.86
N PHE A 69 -22.54 -19.65 3.65
CA PHE A 69 -21.25 -19.02 3.34
C PHE A 69 -21.30 -18.24 2.02
N ASP A 70 -21.84 -18.85 0.96
CA ASP A 70 -21.91 -18.24 -0.37
C ASP A 70 -22.81 -17.01 -0.36
N LEU A 71 -23.97 -17.09 0.30
CA LEU A 71 -24.93 -16.00 0.38
C LEU A 71 -24.38 -14.80 1.14
N ILE A 72 -23.73 -15.01 2.29
CA ILE A 72 -23.16 -13.90 3.05
C ILE A 72 -21.97 -13.27 2.32
N THR A 73 -21.13 -14.08 1.68
CA THR A 73 -19.98 -13.59 0.92
C THR A 73 -20.42 -12.83 -0.32
N ALA A 74 -21.41 -13.33 -1.06
CA ALA A 74 -21.99 -12.65 -2.21
C ALA A 74 -22.57 -11.28 -1.83
N LYS A 75 -23.22 -11.18 -0.65
CA LYS A 75 -23.75 -9.90 -0.17
C LYS A 75 -22.64 -8.87 0.12
N LEU A 76 -21.53 -9.31 0.73
CA LEU A 76 -20.39 -8.42 0.98
C LEU A 76 -19.72 -7.98 -0.32
N LEU A 77 -19.54 -8.90 -1.27
CA LEU A 77 -19.00 -8.58 -2.59
C LEU A 77 -19.89 -7.57 -3.34
N GLN A 78 -21.22 -7.73 -3.23
CA GLN A 78 -22.17 -6.76 -3.76
C GLN A 78 -21.99 -5.39 -3.11
N ALA A 79 -21.89 -5.32 -1.78
CA ALA A 79 -21.72 -4.06 -1.06
C ALA A 79 -20.40 -3.35 -1.45
N ILE A 80 -19.31 -4.11 -1.63
CA ILE A 80 -18.03 -3.56 -2.13
C ILE A 80 -18.20 -3.00 -3.55
N LYS A 81 -18.88 -3.74 -4.44
CA LYS A 81 -19.10 -3.32 -5.81
C LYS A 81 -19.95 -2.04 -5.89
N GLU A 82 -20.99 -1.92 -5.07
CA GLU A 82 -21.82 -0.72 -4.96
C GLU A 82 -20.99 0.49 -4.50
N ASP A 83 -20.14 0.30 -3.50
CA ASP A 83 -19.22 1.32 -2.97
C ASP A 83 -18.17 1.76 -4.02
N GLN A 84 -17.63 0.80 -4.80
CA GLN A 84 -16.72 1.09 -5.92
C GLN A 84 -17.40 1.89 -7.03
N ILE A 85 -18.63 1.53 -7.42
CA ILE A 85 -19.40 2.26 -8.44
C ILE A 85 -19.71 3.68 -7.98
N GLY A 86 -20.07 3.87 -6.71
CA GLY A 86 -20.29 5.19 -6.12
C GLY A 86 -19.04 6.08 -6.25
N ARG A 87 -17.87 5.55 -5.87
CA ARG A 87 -16.59 6.26 -6.02
C ARG A 87 -16.24 6.60 -7.47
N GLU A 88 -16.48 5.68 -8.41
CA GLU A 88 -16.27 5.93 -9.86
C GLU A 88 -17.21 7.04 -10.37
N ALA A 89 -18.48 7.04 -9.95
CA ALA A 89 -19.47 8.03 -10.35
C ALA A 89 -19.11 9.43 -9.81
N ASP A 90 -18.75 9.53 -8.53
CA ASP A 90 -18.30 10.77 -7.90
C ASP A 90 -17.06 11.34 -8.63
N ALA A 91 -16.08 10.48 -8.93
CA ALA A 91 -14.88 10.87 -9.69
C ALA A 91 -15.20 11.35 -11.12
N SER A 92 -16.17 10.71 -11.80
CA SER A 92 -16.59 11.08 -13.16
C SER A 92 -17.46 12.34 -13.23
N SER A 93 -18.10 12.72 -12.13
CA SER A 93 -18.97 13.91 -12.02
C SER A 93 -18.18 15.20 -11.79
N LEU A 94 -16.93 15.08 -11.35
CA LEU A 94 -15.95 16.16 -11.33
C LEU A 94 -15.53 16.41 -12.78
N SER A 95 -15.62 17.65 -13.26
CA SER A 95 -15.40 17.98 -14.68
C SER A 95 -14.08 17.38 -15.18
N ALA A 96 -14.18 16.37 -16.04
CA ALA A 96 -13.05 15.72 -16.67
C ALA A 96 -12.18 16.76 -17.37
N PRO A 97 -10.85 16.78 -17.13
CA PRO A 97 -9.99 17.49 -18.04
C PRO A 97 -9.97 16.79 -19.39
N ASP A 98 -9.82 17.60 -20.42
CA ASP A 98 -9.78 17.20 -21.81
C ASP A 98 -8.73 16.08 -22.00
N ARG A 99 -8.98 15.10 -22.88
CA ARG A 99 -8.08 13.95 -23.13
C ARG A 99 -6.62 14.30 -23.45
N ASN A 100 -6.33 15.58 -23.70
CA ASN A 100 -4.99 16.12 -23.86
C ASN A 100 -4.19 16.19 -22.54
N GLU A 101 -4.82 16.33 -21.37
CA GLU A 101 -4.10 16.43 -20.08
C GLU A 101 -3.53 15.09 -19.59
N GLN A 102 -4.20 13.95 -19.87
CA GLN A 102 -3.61 12.63 -19.62
C GLN A 102 -2.36 12.38 -20.48
N THR A 103 -2.32 13.00 -21.67
CA THR A 103 -1.16 12.97 -22.57
C THR A 103 -0.08 13.95 -22.11
N GLU A 104 -0.44 15.08 -21.50
CA GLU A 104 0.50 16.02 -20.87
C GLU A 104 1.12 15.49 -19.57
N ILE A 105 0.37 14.77 -18.73
CA ILE A 105 0.92 14.11 -17.54
C ILE A 105 1.87 12.97 -17.94
N LEU A 106 1.56 12.22 -19.01
CA LEU A 106 2.51 11.25 -19.58
C LEU A 106 3.76 11.92 -20.18
N SER A 107 3.63 13.11 -20.79
CA SER A 107 4.76 13.85 -21.37
C SER A 107 5.60 14.62 -20.33
N LEU A 108 5.02 15.02 -19.20
CA LEU A 108 5.69 15.66 -18.05
C LEU A 108 6.68 14.72 -17.33
N PHE A 109 6.62 13.41 -17.59
CA PHE A 109 7.60 12.44 -17.09
C PHE A 109 8.71 12.09 -18.10
N GLY A 110 8.66 12.68 -19.29
CA GLY A 110 9.76 12.66 -20.26
C GLY A 110 10.68 13.87 -20.17
N GLN A 111 10.22 15.04 -19.68
CA GLN A 111 11.06 16.25 -19.65
C GLN A 111 10.79 17.19 -18.47
N ASN A 112 11.90 17.64 -17.87
CA ASN A 112 11.97 18.77 -16.93
C ASN A 112 11.21 19.99 -17.46
N LYS A 113 10.01 20.28 -16.94
CA LYS A 113 9.54 21.65 -16.62
C LYS A 113 8.12 21.68 -16.02
N ARG A 114 8.00 22.48 -14.94
CA ARG A 114 6.80 23.05 -14.28
C ARG A 114 5.98 22.12 -13.35
N ALA A 115 6.45 22.03 -12.10
CA ALA A 115 5.75 21.44 -10.95
C ALA A 115 4.72 22.38 -10.28
N GLU A 116 4.56 23.63 -10.74
CA GLU A 116 3.76 24.65 -10.03
C GLU A 116 2.26 24.62 -10.36
N THR A 117 1.85 24.13 -11.54
CA THR A 117 0.44 24.20 -11.98
C THR A 117 -0.40 22.99 -11.54
N LEU A 118 0.23 21.89 -11.14
CA LEU A 118 -0.46 20.68 -10.66
C LEU A 118 -1.00 20.80 -9.23
N SER A 119 -0.51 21.75 -8.42
CA SER A 119 -0.94 21.88 -7.01
C SER A 119 -2.24 22.64 -6.80
N GLU A 120 -2.71 23.43 -7.78
CA GLU A 120 -3.93 24.25 -7.62
C GLU A 120 -5.20 23.52 -8.08
N SER A 121 -5.16 22.70 -9.13
CA SER A 121 -6.30 21.87 -9.55
C SER A 121 -6.60 20.71 -8.58
N TYR A 122 -5.62 20.33 -7.74
CA TYR A 122 -5.73 19.27 -6.74
C TYR A 122 -6.37 19.71 -5.41
N ARG A 123 -6.27 20.99 -5.05
CA ARG A 123 -6.87 21.53 -3.80
C ARG A 123 -8.40 21.59 -3.84
N ASP A 124 -8.99 21.52 -5.04
CA ASP A 124 -10.43 21.60 -5.30
C ASP A 124 -11.13 20.21 -5.25
N GLY A 125 -10.57 19.24 -4.53
CA GLY A 125 -11.18 17.91 -4.35
C GLY A 125 -11.17 16.99 -5.58
N ARG A 126 -10.44 17.36 -6.65
CA ARG A 126 -10.30 16.55 -7.87
C ARG A 126 -9.13 15.58 -7.73
N LYS A 127 -9.41 14.39 -7.20
CA LYS A 127 -8.47 13.26 -7.16
C LYS A 127 -8.31 12.66 -8.56
N GLU A 128 -7.37 13.14 -9.36
CA GLU A 128 -6.90 12.38 -10.53
C GLU A 128 -6.01 11.22 -10.07
N ILE A 129 -6.68 10.15 -9.64
CA ILE A 129 -6.09 8.87 -9.27
C ILE A 129 -5.24 8.35 -10.44
N TRP A 130 -3.93 8.22 -10.27
CA TRP A 130 -3.19 7.22 -11.04
C TRP A 130 -3.88 5.89 -10.77
N PRO A 131 -4.44 5.18 -11.76
CA PRO A 131 -5.08 3.90 -11.49
C PRO A 131 -3.97 2.86 -11.30
N VAL A 132 -3.29 2.91 -10.15
CA VAL A 132 -2.40 1.83 -9.72
C VAL A 132 -3.28 0.58 -9.61
N PRO A 133 -3.00 -0.49 -10.37
CA PRO A 133 -3.85 -1.67 -10.33
C PRO A 133 -3.93 -2.27 -8.93
N GLY A 134 -5.07 -2.88 -8.63
CA GLY A 134 -5.35 -3.54 -7.36
C GLY A 134 -6.29 -2.82 -6.41
N TRP A 135 -6.49 -1.51 -6.55
CA TRP A 135 -7.38 -0.78 -5.64
C TRP A 135 -8.86 -1.16 -5.76
N ASP A 136 -9.24 -1.80 -6.85
CA ASP A 136 -10.57 -2.37 -7.08
C ASP A 136 -10.63 -3.88 -6.75
N SER A 137 -9.52 -4.49 -6.37
CA SER A 137 -9.50 -5.88 -5.89
C SER A 137 -10.15 -6.00 -4.51
N VAL A 138 -10.64 -7.21 -4.24
CA VAL A 138 -11.17 -7.61 -2.93
C VAL A 138 -10.19 -8.56 -2.27
N PHE A 139 -9.87 -8.31 -1.01
CA PHE A 139 -8.93 -9.14 -0.25
C PHE A 139 -9.62 -9.89 0.88
N VAL A 140 -9.08 -11.05 1.22
CA VAL A 140 -9.46 -11.78 2.44
C VAL A 140 -8.23 -12.38 3.10
N TYR A 141 -8.18 -12.27 4.42
CA TYR A 141 -7.18 -12.92 5.26
C TYR A 141 -7.88 -14.06 5.98
N THR A 142 -7.37 -15.28 5.87
CA THR A 142 -8.05 -16.46 6.40
C THR A 142 -7.08 -17.54 6.84
N LYS A 143 -7.59 -18.60 7.47
CA LYS A 143 -6.80 -19.80 7.82
C LYS A 143 -6.72 -20.74 6.63
N ALA A 144 -5.67 -21.57 6.57
CA ALA A 144 -5.48 -22.53 5.47
C ALA A 144 -6.70 -23.45 5.24
N ALA A 145 -7.36 -23.87 6.32
CA ALA A 145 -8.56 -24.71 6.27
C ALA A 145 -9.76 -24.03 5.56
N SER A 146 -9.82 -22.70 5.56
CA SER A 146 -10.92 -21.92 4.98
C SER A 146 -10.61 -21.41 3.57
N ALA A 147 -9.35 -21.44 3.13
CA ALA A 147 -8.92 -20.90 1.84
C ALA A 147 -9.67 -21.53 0.65
N GLN A 148 -9.88 -22.84 0.68
CA GLN A 148 -10.58 -23.56 -0.39
C GLN A 148 -11.99 -23.01 -0.66
N ALA A 149 -12.72 -22.59 0.38
CA ALA A 149 -14.06 -22.02 0.22
C ALA A 149 -14.03 -20.72 -0.60
N PHE A 150 -13.02 -19.88 -0.38
CA PHE A 150 -12.83 -18.64 -1.15
C PHE A 150 -12.35 -18.90 -2.58
N SER A 151 -11.56 -19.94 -2.82
CA SER A 151 -11.15 -20.31 -4.17
C SER A 151 -12.34 -20.61 -5.10
N TRP A 152 -13.39 -21.27 -4.59
CA TRP A 152 -14.62 -21.49 -5.36
C TRP A 152 -15.36 -20.19 -5.73
N LEU A 153 -15.15 -19.12 -4.96
CA LEU A 153 -15.69 -17.77 -5.24
C LEU A 153 -14.76 -16.94 -6.13
N GLY A 154 -13.69 -17.55 -6.65
CA GLY A 154 -12.72 -16.93 -7.55
C GLY A 154 -11.75 -15.99 -6.83
N PHE A 155 -11.39 -16.31 -5.59
CA PHE A 155 -10.21 -15.74 -4.93
C PHE A 155 -8.98 -16.60 -5.21
N GLU A 156 -7.88 -15.97 -5.56
CA GLU A 156 -6.59 -16.59 -5.76
C GLU A 156 -5.70 -16.35 -4.54
N ILE A 157 -4.83 -17.30 -4.24
CA ILE A 157 -3.94 -17.16 -3.09
C ILE A 157 -2.76 -16.28 -3.48
N LEU A 158 -2.57 -15.18 -2.76
CA LEU A 158 -1.42 -14.32 -2.93
C LEU A 158 -0.22 -14.87 -2.18
N GLU A 159 -0.36 -15.16 -0.89
CA GLU A 159 0.73 -15.68 -0.05
C GLU A 159 0.21 -16.42 1.19
N PHE A 160 1.09 -17.22 1.80
CA PHE A 160 0.84 -17.96 3.04
C PHE A 160 1.89 -17.63 4.11
N VAL A 161 1.45 -17.49 5.36
CA VAL A 161 2.32 -17.48 6.53
C VAL A 161 2.05 -18.76 7.33
N ASP A 162 2.88 -19.76 7.08
CA ASP A 162 2.80 -21.11 7.62
C ASP A 162 1.39 -21.69 7.48
N ASN A 163 0.86 -22.27 8.56
CA ASN A 163 -0.53 -22.72 8.65
C ASN A 163 -1.46 -21.68 9.30
N LYS A 164 -0.95 -20.49 9.61
CA LYS A 164 -1.64 -19.47 10.41
C LYS A 164 -2.48 -18.53 9.56
N LEU A 165 -1.95 -18.14 8.40
CA LEU A 165 -2.54 -17.12 7.55
C LEU A 165 -2.42 -17.46 6.06
N VAL A 166 -3.49 -17.17 5.34
CA VAL A 166 -3.55 -17.11 3.88
C VAL A 166 -4.11 -15.76 3.49
N LEU A 167 -3.35 -14.99 2.71
CA LEU A 167 -3.87 -13.82 2.02
C LEU A 167 -4.38 -14.25 0.64
N MET A 168 -5.63 -13.91 0.33
CA MET A 168 -6.23 -14.18 -0.96
C MET A 168 -6.80 -12.91 -1.57
N GLU A 169 -6.77 -12.85 -2.90
CA GLU A 169 -7.26 -11.73 -3.71
C GLU A 169 -8.28 -12.23 -4.72
N LYS A 170 -9.39 -11.50 -4.82
CA LYS A 170 -10.25 -11.53 -6.00
C LYS A 170 -9.97 -10.27 -6.82
N ALA A 171 -9.29 -10.45 -7.94
CA ALA A 171 -8.88 -9.36 -8.80
C ALA A 171 -10.09 -8.56 -9.34
N GLY A 172 -9.95 -7.23 -9.32
CA GLY A 172 -10.90 -6.32 -9.96
C GLY A 172 -10.70 -6.21 -11.48
N LYS A 173 -11.31 -5.19 -12.09
CA LYS A 173 -11.13 -4.83 -13.51
C LYS A 173 -9.68 -4.49 -13.84
N SER A 174 -8.91 -3.99 -12.87
CA SER A 174 -7.50 -3.64 -13.06
C SER A 174 -6.55 -4.84 -13.11
N GLY A 175 -7.04 -6.06 -12.84
CA GLY A 175 -6.24 -7.29 -12.94
C GLY A 175 -5.43 -7.65 -11.69
N GLY A 176 -5.71 -7.02 -10.55
CA GLY A 176 -5.14 -7.41 -9.25
C GLY A 176 -3.62 -7.36 -9.20
N LEU A 177 -3.00 -8.28 -8.45
CA LEU A 177 -1.55 -8.31 -8.26
C LEU A 177 -0.84 -8.44 -9.60
N LYS A 178 -1.35 -9.27 -10.51
CA LYS A 178 -0.80 -9.40 -11.86
C LYS A 178 -0.79 -8.05 -12.58
N GLY A 179 -1.90 -7.32 -12.57
CA GLY A 179 -1.99 -5.99 -13.15
C GLY A 179 -0.98 -5.01 -12.53
N TYR A 180 -0.76 -5.11 -11.21
CA TYR A 180 0.22 -4.27 -10.52
C TYR A 180 1.67 -4.60 -10.92
N LEU A 181 2.01 -5.89 -11.02
CA LEU A 181 3.33 -6.33 -11.49
C LEU A 181 3.57 -5.89 -12.94
N ASP A 182 2.56 -6.00 -13.80
CA ASP A 182 2.60 -5.51 -15.18
C ASP A 182 2.81 -3.98 -15.21
N PHE A 183 2.11 -3.25 -14.33
CA PHE A 183 2.23 -1.79 -14.19
C PHE A 183 3.65 -1.34 -13.80
N ILE A 184 4.25 -1.93 -12.75
CA ILE A 184 5.60 -1.55 -12.31
C ILE A 184 6.68 -1.93 -13.33
N ARG A 185 6.49 -3.03 -14.08
CA ARG A 185 7.37 -3.41 -15.20
C ARG A 185 7.28 -2.41 -16.36
N CYS A 186 6.07 -2.11 -16.83
CA CYS A 186 5.85 -1.11 -17.90
C CYS A 186 6.41 0.27 -17.51
N ARG A 187 6.13 0.71 -16.29
CA ARG A 187 6.63 1.97 -15.75
C ARG A 187 8.16 2.01 -15.74
N SER A 188 8.78 0.90 -15.37
CA SER A 188 10.25 0.84 -15.33
C SER A 188 10.87 1.01 -16.72
N VAL A 189 10.33 0.36 -17.75
CA VAL A 189 10.81 0.53 -19.13
C VAL A 189 10.63 1.97 -19.60
N ARG A 190 9.48 2.61 -19.32
CA ARG A 190 9.24 4.02 -19.65
C ARG A 190 10.26 4.97 -19.01
N CYS A 191 10.66 4.70 -17.77
CA CYS A 191 11.68 5.52 -17.09
C CYS A 191 13.09 5.30 -17.64
N LEU A 192 13.42 4.09 -18.09
CA LEU A 192 14.75 3.76 -18.63
C LEU A 192 14.91 4.17 -20.10
N CYS A 193 13.81 4.22 -20.85
CA CYS A 193 13.78 4.51 -22.29
C CYS A 193 12.74 5.61 -22.60
N PRO A 194 12.93 6.85 -22.10
CA PRO A 194 11.94 7.92 -22.27
C PRO A 194 11.78 8.38 -23.72
N ASP A 195 12.82 8.24 -24.54
CA ASP A 195 12.83 8.65 -25.96
C ASP A 195 12.35 7.53 -26.92
N ASP A 196 11.91 6.38 -26.41
CA ASP A 196 11.37 5.31 -27.25
C ASP A 196 10.02 5.75 -27.86
N PRO A 197 9.90 5.84 -29.21
CA PRO A 197 8.67 6.27 -29.88
C PRO A 197 7.51 5.29 -29.67
N THR A 198 7.74 4.13 -29.07
CA THR A 198 6.73 3.13 -28.68
C THR A 198 6.36 3.19 -27.19
N SER A 199 6.76 4.23 -26.46
CA SER A 199 6.57 4.36 -25.01
C SER A 199 5.11 4.18 -24.54
N ASP A 200 4.15 4.61 -25.36
CA ASP A 200 2.71 4.43 -25.13
C ASP A 200 2.22 2.99 -25.31
N GLN A 201 2.96 2.18 -26.08
CA GLN A 201 2.68 0.77 -26.37
C GLN A 201 3.62 -0.19 -25.63
N ILE A 202 4.32 0.29 -24.60
CA ILE A 202 5.15 -0.57 -23.76
C ILE A 202 4.27 -1.56 -22.99
N THR A 203 4.58 -2.82 -23.17
CA THR A 203 3.98 -3.95 -22.47
C THR A 203 5.00 -4.55 -21.48
N ALA A 204 4.49 -5.25 -20.46
CA ALA A 204 5.31 -5.70 -19.33
C ALA A 204 6.39 -6.74 -19.71
N ASP A 205 6.19 -7.47 -20.80
CA ASP A 205 7.16 -8.40 -21.39
C ASP A 205 8.45 -7.71 -21.84
N LYS A 206 8.38 -6.44 -22.28
CA LYS A 206 9.57 -5.68 -22.69
C LYS A 206 10.56 -5.39 -21.56
N TYR A 207 10.15 -5.55 -20.30
CA TYR A 207 11.03 -5.25 -19.16
C TYR A 207 12.28 -6.13 -19.14
N ASP A 208 12.16 -7.44 -19.37
CA ASP A 208 13.32 -8.33 -19.34
C ASP A 208 14.25 -8.13 -20.56
N ASP A 209 13.72 -7.56 -21.65
CA ASP A 209 14.46 -7.24 -22.86
C ASP A 209 15.12 -5.84 -22.82
N CYS A 210 14.75 -5.00 -21.85
CA CYS A 210 15.31 -3.66 -21.70
C CYS A 210 16.85 -3.75 -21.49
N PRO A 211 17.68 -3.09 -22.34
CA PRO A 211 19.13 -3.20 -22.26
C PRO A 211 19.69 -2.85 -20.89
N GLN A 212 19.14 -1.82 -20.24
CA GLN A 212 19.54 -1.38 -18.90
C GLN A 212 19.17 -2.41 -17.83
N VAL A 213 18.00 -3.06 -17.94
CA VAL A 213 17.59 -4.14 -17.03
C VAL A 213 18.47 -5.37 -17.21
N ARG A 214 18.76 -5.75 -18.46
CA ARG A 214 19.66 -6.88 -18.77
C ARG A 214 21.05 -6.64 -18.20
N ALA A 215 21.65 -5.49 -18.51
CA ALA A 215 22.96 -5.12 -17.99
C ALA A 215 22.99 -5.06 -16.45
N ALA A 216 21.91 -4.58 -15.82
CA ALA A 216 21.79 -4.54 -14.37
C ALA A 216 21.56 -5.92 -13.73
N GLY A 217 20.98 -6.86 -14.47
CA GLY A 217 20.66 -8.23 -14.02
C GLY A 217 21.68 -9.30 -14.41
N ASP A 218 22.77 -8.93 -15.09
CA ASP A 218 23.90 -9.81 -15.44
C ASP A 218 24.88 -9.97 -14.26
N SER A 219 25.84 -10.90 -14.35
CA SER A 219 26.73 -11.30 -13.24
C SER A 219 27.61 -10.20 -12.63
N SER A 220 27.68 -9.02 -13.23
CA SER A 220 28.41 -7.85 -12.71
C SER A 220 27.51 -6.75 -12.14
N GLY A 221 26.20 -6.86 -12.30
CA GLY A 221 25.22 -5.86 -11.88
C GLY A 221 24.32 -6.36 -10.75
N THR A 222 23.68 -5.44 -10.05
CA THR A 222 22.66 -5.78 -9.05
C THR A 222 21.48 -4.83 -9.19
N ILE A 223 20.27 -5.39 -9.26
CA ILE A 223 19.02 -4.64 -9.17
C ILE A 223 18.59 -4.67 -7.70
N SER A 224 18.43 -3.50 -7.13
CA SER A 224 18.10 -3.33 -5.71
C SER A 224 16.75 -2.67 -5.51
N ALA A 225 16.25 -2.71 -4.28
CA ALA A 225 15.01 -2.06 -3.92
C ALA A 225 15.05 -1.36 -2.57
N LEU A 226 14.19 -0.35 -2.46
CA LEU A 226 13.85 0.36 -1.24
C LEU A 226 12.34 0.35 -1.09
N VAL A 227 11.84 0.18 0.13
CA VAL A 227 10.41 0.35 0.44
C VAL A 227 10.33 1.33 1.59
N MET A 228 9.61 2.44 1.41
CA MET A 228 9.57 3.52 2.38
C MET A 228 8.19 4.17 2.49
N HIS A 229 7.84 4.53 3.73
CA HIS A 229 6.64 5.31 4.02
C HIS A 229 6.82 6.80 3.64
N ALA A 230 8.04 7.33 3.73
CA ALA A 230 8.39 8.70 3.31
C ALA A 230 7.41 9.79 3.83
N ASN A 231 7.03 9.74 5.11
CA ASN A 231 5.96 10.55 5.71
C ASN A 231 6.46 11.63 6.70
N PRO A 232 7.11 12.72 6.27
CA PRO A 232 7.51 13.04 4.90
C PRO A 232 8.86 12.41 4.51
N PHE A 233 9.31 12.66 3.27
CA PHE A 233 10.64 12.30 2.80
C PHE A 233 11.70 13.10 3.58
N THR A 234 12.82 12.49 3.95
CA THR A 234 13.82 13.08 4.87
C THR A 234 15.22 12.92 4.31
N LEU A 235 16.21 13.61 4.88
CA LEU A 235 17.61 13.44 4.50
C LEU A 235 18.09 12.00 4.75
N GLY A 236 17.54 11.33 5.77
CA GLY A 236 17.82 9.91 6.00
C GLY A 236 17.29 9.00 4.89
N HIS A 237 16.11 9.30 4.33
CA HIS A 237 15.60 8.56 3.16
C HIS A 237 16.43 8.84 1.90
N LEU A 238 16.82 10.10 1.69
CA LEU A 238 17.67 10.49 0.56
C LEU A 238 19.04 9.80 0.62
N TYR A 239 19.70 9.83 1.78
CA TYR A 239 20.96 9.14 2.00
C TYR A 239 20.87 7.65 1.66
N LEU A 240 19.80 6.99 2.10
CA LEU A 240 19.60 5.57 1.82
C LEU A 240 19.37 5.32 0.31
N ALA A 241 18.66 6.21 -0.38
CA ALA A 241 18.47 6.16 -1.83
C ALA A 241 19.78 6.36 -2.60
N GLU A 242 20.60 7.33 -2.19
CA GLU A 242 21.90 7.61 -2.79
C GLU A 242 22.89 6.46 -2.58
N LEU A 243 22.93 5.88 -1.38
CA LEU A 243 23.76 4.71 -1.08
C LEU A 243 23.35 3.51 -1.95
N ALA A 244 22.06 3.19 -1.99
CA ALA A 244 21.55 2.10 -2.82
C ALA A 244 21.88 2.31 -4.30
N ALA A 245 21.76 3.55 -4.80
CA ALA A 245 22.05 3.91 -6.18
C ALA A 245 23.55 3.81 -6.51
N ALA A 246 24.44 4.13 -5.55
CA ALA A 246 25.88 4.01 -5.73
C ALA A 246 26.36 2.54 -5.77
N GLU A 247 25.67 1.65 -5.05
CA GLU A 247 26.05 0.24 -4.91
C GLU A 247 25.30 -0.70 -5.89
N SER A 248 24.39 -0.17 -6.71
CA SER A 248 23.51 -0.97 -7.57
C SER A 248 23.50 -0.44 -9.00
N SER A 249 23.27 -1.34 -9.96
CA SER A 249 23.11 -0.95 -11.36
C SER A 249 21.75 -0.31 -11.62
N LEU A 250 20.74 -0.70 -10.87
CA LEU A 250 19.38 -0.15 -10.91
C LEU A 250 18.73 -0.25 -9.54
N VAL A 251 17.96 0.76 -9.14
CA VAL A 251 17.22 0.79 -7.87
C VAL A 251 15.74 1.04 -8.11
N HIS A 252 14.89 0.19 -7.55
CA HIS A 252 13.45 0.40 -7.48
C HIS A 252 13.04 0.94 -6.11
N VAL A 253 12.53 2.16 -6.05
CA VAL A 253 12.01 2.77 -4.82
C VAL A 253 10.50 2.65 -4.78
N PHE A 254 9.98 1.92 -3.80
CA PHE A 254 8.55 1.79 -3.54
C PHE A 254 8.13 2.74 -2.42
N VAL A 255 7.24 3.67 -2.75
CA VAL A 255 6.63 4.61 -1.81
C VAL A 255 5.26 4.08 -1.44
N LEU A 256 5.03 3.89 -0.13
CA LEU A 256 3.75 3.34 0.35
C LEU A 256 2.59 4.20 -0.15
N SER A 257 1.49 3.56 -0.52
CA SER A 257 0.29 4.23 -1.01
C SER A 257 -0.80 4.41 0.07
N GLU A 258 -0.52 4.02 1.31
CA GLU A 258 -1.39 4.30 2.46
C GLU A 258 -1.48 5.80 2.72
N GLU A 259 -2.71 6.30 2.89
CA GLU A 259 -2.94 7.72 3.16
C GLU A 259 -2.47 8.13 4.56
N SER A 260 -1.94 9.35 4.66
CA SER A 260 -1.51 9.96 5.92
C SER A 260 -2.12 11.37 6.01
N GLN A 261 -2.49 11.76 7.23
CA GLN A 261 -3.18 13.03 7.50
C GLN A 261 -2.37 14.25 7.04
N ASP A 262 -1.11 14.33 7.47
CA ASP A 262 -0.26 15.51 7.22
C ASP A 262 0.45 15.45 5.85
N PHE A 263 0.59 14.26 5.27
CA PHE A 263 1.36 14.02 4.04
C PHE A 263 0.68 12.93 3.19
N PRO A 264 -0.24 13.32 2.29
CA PRO A 264 -0.96 12.39 1.43
C PRO A 264 -0.04 11.49 0.60
N ALA A 265 -0.53 10.31 0.22
CA ALA A 265 0.28 9.32 -0.47
C ALA A 265 0.94 9.84 -1.75
N PHE A 266 0.18 10.61 -2.54
CA PHE A 266 0.65 11.20 -3.79
C PHE A 266 1.76 12.24 -3.58
N ASP A 267 1.61 13.11 -2.59
CA ASP A 267 2.59 14.15 -2.28
C ASP A 267 3.93 13.54 -1.91
N ARG A 268 3.93 12.45 -1.14
CA ARG A 268 5.17 11.73 -0.80
C ARG A 268 5.84 11.12 -2.02
N LEU A 269 5.05 10.57 -2.96
CA LEU A 269 5.58 10.03 -4.21
C LEU A 269 6.29 11.13 -5.01
N LEU A 270 5.68 12.31 -5.09
CA LEU A 270 6.28 13.48 -5.76
C LEU A 270 7.54 13.96 -5.04
N LEU A 271 7.50 14.09 -3.71
CA LEU A 271 8.64 14.51 -2.90
C LEU A 271 9.84 13.57 -3.08
N VAL A 272 9.61 12.26 -3.09
CA VAL A 272 10.65 11.26 -3.32
C VAL A 272 11.23 11.44 -4.73
N LYS A 273 10.38 11.57 -5.75
CA LYS A 273 10.81 11.74 -7.14
C LYS A 273 11.63 13.02 -7.35
N GLU A 274 11.17 14.14 -6.81
CA GLU A 274 11.85 15.43 -6.94
C GLU A 274 13.20 15.44 -6.21
N ALA A 275 13.24 14.89 -5.00
CA ALA A 275 14.46 14.84 -4.20
C ALA A 275 15.50 13.83 -4.71
N THR A 276 15.12 12.89 -5.59
CA THR A 276 16.02 11.86 -6.15
C THR A 276 16.28 12.01 -7.65
N GLN A 277 15.82 13.10 -8.27
CA GLN A 277 15.90 13.29 -9.73
C GLN A 277 17.34 13.27 -10.31
N HIS A 278 18.35 13.55 -9.49
CA HIS A 278 19.76 13.48 -9.87
C HIS A 278 20.28 12.05 -10.00
N LEU A 279 19.57 11.07 -9.45
CA LEU A 279 19.91 9.65 -9.52
C LEU A 279 19.32 9.04 -10.80
N THR A 280 20.18 8.78 -11.77
CA THR A 280 19.79 8.34 -13.12
C THR A 280 19.43 6.85 -13.22
N ASN A 281 19.83 6.06 -12.22
CA ASN A 281 19.59 4.63 -12.13
C ASN A 281 18.53 4.27 -11.06
N LEU A 282 17.60 5.18 -10.78
CA LEU A 282 16.57 5.01 -9.76
C LEU A 282 15.16 5.22 -10.33
N ILE A 283 14.24 4.32 -10.03
CA ILE A 283 12.85 4.35 -10.49
C ILE A 283 11.91 4.35 -9.31
N VAL A 284 11.04 5.36 -9.22
CA VAL A 284 10.07 5.52 -8.14
C VAL A 284 8.70 4.96 -8.52
N HIS A 285 8.18 4.06 -7.69
CA HIS A 285 6.92 3.34 -7.83
C HIS A 285 6.02 3.58 -6.61
N PRO A 286 4.69 3.71 -6.78
CA PRO A 286 3.76 3.49 -5.68
C PRO A 286 3.65 1.99 -5.37
N THR A 287 3.32 1.64 -4.13
CA THR A 287 3.07 0.23 -3.73
C THR A 287 1.71 -0.30 -4.17
N GLY A 288 0.73 0.58 -4.38
CA GLY A 288 -0.66 0.14 -4.41
C GLY A 288 -1.04 -0.58 -3.11
N PRO A 289 -1.96 -1.55 -3.14
CA PRO A 289 -2.39 -2.29 -1.96
C PRO A 289 -1.48 -3.46 -1.56
N TYR A 290 -0.35 -3.70 -2.24
CA TYR A 290 0.41 -4.97 -2.12
C TYR A 290 1.62 -4.94 -1.18
N LEU A 291 1.97 -3.80 -0.58
CA LEU A 291 3.06 -3.71 0.39
C LEU A 291 2.66 -2.83 1.56
N VAL A 292 2.84 -3.36 2.78
CA VAL A 292 2.81 -2.64 4.05
C VAL A 292 1.57 -1.75 4.18
N SER A 293 0.40 -2.39 4.38
CA SER A 293 -0.83 -1.69 4.80
C SER A 293 -1.17 -2.08 6.23
N ALA A 294 -0.52 -1.42 7.19
CA ALA A 294 -0.75 -1.64 8.62
C ALA A 294 -2.19 -1.26 9.01
N ALA A 295 -2.81 -0.31 8.31
CA ALA A 295 -4.17 0.11 8.58
C ALA A 295 -5.24 -0.98 8.34
N THR A 296 -4.91 -2.11 7.71
CA THR A 296 -5.94 -3.07 7.30
C THR A 296 -5.67 -4.56 7.55
N PHE A 297 -4.47 -4.94 8.04
CA PHE A 297 -4.18 -6.32 8.43
C PHE A 297 -5.11 -6.75 9.57
N PRO A 298 -6.06 -7.68 9.33
CA PRO A 298 -6.98 -8.11 10.37
C PRO A 298 -6.29 -9.11 11.29
N SER A 299 -6.66 -9.11 12.58
CA SER A 299 -6.13 -10.08 13.55
C SER A 299 -7.21 -11.03 14.09
N TYR A 300 -8.45 -10.89 13.63
CA TYR A 300 -9.60 -11.65 14.10
C TYR A 300 -9.46 -13.18 14.01
N PHE A 301 -8.68 -13.70 13.06
CA PHE A 301 -8.48 -15.15 12.87
C PHE A 301 -7.28 -15.70 13.66
N LEU A 302 -6.47 -14.84 14.27
CA LEU A 302 -5.29 -15.20 15.04
C LEU A 302 -5.64 -15.45 16.52
N PRO A 303 -4.94 -16.35 17.22
CA PRO A 303 -4.94 -16.42 18.69
C PRO A 303 -4.63 -15.08 19.36
N ALA A 304 -5.05 -14.93 20.62
CA ALA A 304 -4.95 -13.65 21.32
C ALA A 304 -3.53 -13.27 21.77
N ASP A 305 -2.65 -14.26 21.89
CA ASP A 305 -1.25 -14.16 22.29
C ASP A 305 -0.29 -14.01 21.11
N GLU A 306 -0.81 -13.97 19.87
CA GLU A 306 0.01 -13.92 18.66
C GLU A 306 0.40 -12.48 18.28
N ASP A 307 1.68 -12.27 18.00
CA ASP A 307 2.19 -10.95 17.60
C ASP A 307 1.81 -10.65 16.15
N THR A 308 0.82 -9.78 15.99
CA THR A 308 0.31 -9.36 14.67
C THR A 308 1.37 -8.63 13.85
N THR A 309 2.35 -7.99 14.51
CA THR A 309 3.48 -7.31 13.86
C THR A 309 4.35 -8.33 13.13
N VAL A 310 4.65 -9.45 13.78
CA VAL A 310 5.47 -10.53 13.21
C VAL A 310 4.81 -11.10 11.97
N LEU A 311 3.52 -11.43 12.07
CA LEU A 311 2.77 -12.01 10.95
C LEU A 311 2.63 -11.04 9.78
N GLN A 312 2.37 -9.77 10.06
CA GLN A 312 2.30 -8.74 9.04
C GLN A 312 3.66 -8.57 8.34
N ALA A 313 4.75 -8.42 9.11
CA ALA A 313 6.10 -8.28 8.57
C ALA A 313 6.49 -9.49 7.71
N THR A 314 6.14 -10.69 8.17
CA THR A 314 6.39 -11.94 7.45
C THR A 314 5.61 -12.00 6.14
N LEU A 315 4.33 -11.63 6.15
CA LEU A 315 3.51 -11.58 4.95
C LEU A 315 4.06 -10.55 3.94
N ASP A 316 4.35 -9.33 4.39
CA ASP A 316 4.93 -8.27 3.56
C ASP A 316 6.27 -8.71 2.94
N ALA A 317 7.12 -9.37 3.73
CA ALA A 317 8.38 -9.94 3.25
C ALA A 317 8.15 -11.03 2.19
N LYS A 318 7.22 -11.96 2.41
CA LYS A 318 6.92 -13.04 1.45
C LYS A 318 6.32 -12.52 0.14
N ILE A 319 5.38 -11.55 0.20
CA ILE A 319 4.84 -10.92 -1.01
C ILE A 319 5.98 -10.24 -1.79
N PHE A 320 6.86 -9.53 -1.09
CA PHE A 320 8.01 -8.91 -1.72
C PHE A 320 8.92 -9.96 -2.38
N LEU A 321 9.34 -10.99 -1.62
CA LEU A 321 10.28 -12.02 -2.07
C LEU A 321 9.74 -12.87 -3.22
N HIS A 322 8.49 -13.32 -3.14
CA HIS A 322 7.95 -14.30 -4.09
C HIS A 322 7.16 -13.67 -5.25
N ARG A 323 6.81 -12.38 -5.19
CA ARG A 323 5.99 -11.72 -6.23
C ARG A 323 6.68 -10.51 -6.83
N ILE A 324 7.11 -9.56 -6.02
CA ILE A 324 7.63 -8.27 -6.51
C ILE A 324 9.09 -8.39 -6.94
N ALA A 325 9.94 -8.99 -6.11
CA ALA A 325 11.36 -9.14 -6.39
C ALA A 325 11.64 -9.93 -7.68
N PRO A 326 10.96 -11.07 -7.95
CA PRO A 326 11.17 -11.81 -9.19
C PRO A 326 10.67 -11.03 -10.41
N ALA A 327 9.53 -10.33 -10.29
CA ALA A 327 8.96 -9.54 -11.38
C ALA A 327 9.86 -8.39 -11.85
N LEU A 328 10.76 -7.90 -10.99
CA LEU A 328 11.72 -6.84 -11.31
C LEU A 328 13.18 -7.31 -11.20
N ARG A 329 13.40 -8.63 -11.10
CA ARG A 329 14.75 -9.23 -10.97
C ARG A 329 15.58 -8.64 -9.81
N ILE A 330 14.92 -8.15 -8.76
CA ILE A 330 15.57 -7.56 -7.58
C ILE A 330 16.30 -8.66 -6.82
N ARG A 331 17.56 -8.38 -6.44
CA ARG A 331 18.43 -9.29 -5.68
C ARG A 331 18.82 -8.77 -4.31
N ARG A 332 18.65 -7.47 -4.08
CA ARG A 332 18.97 -6.81 -2.81
C ARG A 332 17.88 -5.85 -2.39
N ARG A 333 17.58 -5.79 -1.11
CA ARG A 333 16.72 -4.77 -0.51
C ARG A 333 17.48 -4.04 0.59
N TYR A 334 17.41 -2.72 0.56
CA TYR A 334 18.01 -1.86 1.58
C TYR A 334 16.97 -1.44 2.62
N LEU A 335 17.39 -1.39 3.88
CA LEU A 335 16.61 -0.90 5.01
C LEU A 335 17.50 -0.05 5.92
N GLY A 336 16.93 0.98 6.54
CA GLY A 336 17.61 1.67 7.64
C GLY A 336 17.49 0.88 8.95
N THR A 337 18.51 0.92 9.80
CA THR A 337 18.38 0.49 11.21
C THR A 337 17.34 1.36 11.93
N GLU A 338 16.56 0.77 12.83
CA GLU A 338 15.62 1.50 13.67
C GLU A 338 15.91 1.24 15.16
N PRO A 339 16.81 2.02 15.78
CA PRO A 339 17.23 1.80 17.16
C PRO A 339 16.20 2.27 18.20
N ILE A 340 15.11 2.92 17.79
CA ILE A 340 14.14 3.57 18.69
C ILE A 340 12.80 2.81 18.75
N SER A 341 12.43 2.12 17.67
CA SER A 341 11.13 1.43 17.56
C SER A 341 11.31 -0.08 17.56
N GLN A 342 10.95 -0.71 18.68
CA GLN A 342 10.95 -2.16 18.83
C GLN A 342 10.13 -2.87 17.76
N THR A 343 8.98 -2.32 17.38
CA THR A 343 8.10 -2.85 16.33
C THR A 343 8.80 -2.88 14.96
N THR A 344 9.62 -1.86 14.67
CA THR A 344 10.34 -1.77 13.40
C THR A 344 11.62 -2.61 13.40
N GLU A 345 12.27 -2.76 14.55
CA GLU A 345 13.35 -3.71 14.72
C GLU A 345 12.87 -5.14 14.47
N LEU A 346 11.73 -5.51 15.07
CA LEU A 346 11.08 -6.80 14.85
C LEU A 346 10.69 -7.00 13.37
N TYR A 347 10.19 -5.95 12.72
CA TYR A 347 9.92 -5.97 11.29
C TYR A 347 11.20 -6.29 10.48
N ASN A 348 12.32 -5.60 10.75
CA ASN A 348 13.60 -5.87 10.08
C ASN A 348 14.10 -7.30 10.32
N GLN A 349 13.94 -7.82 11.54
CA GLN A 349 14.29 -9.21 11.88
C GLN A 349 13.47 -10.20 11.04
N MET A 350 12.15 -10.00 10.93
CA MET A 350 11.30 -10.88 10.11
C MET A 350 11.65 -10.82 8.63
N LEU A 351 12.01 -9.65 8.10
CA LEU A 351 12.48 -9.55 6.72
C LEU A 351 13.79 -10.33 6.52
N SER A 352 14.73 -10.24 7.46
CA SER A 352 15.98 -10.99 7.38
C SER A 352 15.74 -12.50 7.43
N GLU A 353 14.82 -12.97 8.28
CA GLU A 353 14.49 -14.39 8.40
C GLU A 353 13.83 -14.92 7.13
N VAL A 354 12.84 -14.17 6.59
CA VAL A 354 12.11 -14.59 5.39
C VAL A 354 12.99 -14.56 4.15
N PHE A 355 13.85 -13.54 3.98
CA PHE A 355 14.69 -13.46 2.80
C PHE A 355 15.81 -14.49 2.78
N GLY A 356 16.37 -14.83 3.96
CA GLY A 356 17.44 -15.81 4.07
C GLY A 356 18.56 -15.59 3.04
N ASP A 357 18.88 -16.64 2.30
CA ASP A 357 19.89 -16.59 1.21
C ASP A 357 19.27 -16.27 -0.18
N GLU A 358 17.94 -16.12 -0.28
CA GLU A 358 17.25 -15.90 -1.55
C GLU A 358 17.32 -14.44 -2.03
N LEU A 359 17.36 -13.49 -1.09
CA LEU A 359 17.44 -12.06 -1.37
C LEU A 359 18.31 -11.35 -0.32
N GLU A 360 19.30 -10.59 -0.76
CA GLU A 360 20.22 -9.91 0.14
C GLU A 360 19.52 -8.75 0.88
N LEU A 361 19.58 -8.75 2.21
CA LEU A 361 19.10 -7.65 3.03
C LEU A 361 20.24 -6.76 3.52
N ALA A 362 20.37 -5.57 2.93
CA ALA A 362 21.36 -4.59 3.34
C ALA A 362 20.77 -3.65 4.40
N ILE A 363 21.19 -3.82 5.66
CA ILE A 363 20.77 -2.99 6.78
C ILE A 363 21.80 -1.87 6.99
N VAL A 364 21.37 -0.63 6.79
CA VAL A 364 22.22 0.57 6.79
C VAL A 364 22.03 1.34 8.09
N PRO A 365 23.11 1.72 8.79
CA PRO A 365 23.01 2.56 9.99
C PRO A 365 22.24 3.86 9.74
N ARG A 366 21.47 4.27 10.72
CA ARG A 366 20.62 5.45 10.61
C ARG A 366 21.47 6.71 10.50
N MET A 367 21.08 7.60 9.57
CA MET A 367 21.70 8.91 9.45
C MET A 367 21.37 9.78 10.66
N GLU A 368 22.38 10.48 11.18
CA GLU A 368 22.28 11.39 12.32
C GLU A 368 22.58 12.83 11.89
N THR A 369 22.00 13.80 12.61
CA THR A 369 22.37 15.20 12.52
C THR A 369 23.75 15.43 13.15
N LYS A 370 24.37 16.60 12.93
CA LYS A 370 25.73 16.91 13.42
C LYS A 370 25.90 16.78 14.93
N ASP A 371 24.80 16.91 15.66
CA ASP A 371 24.69 16.76 17.12
C ASP A 371 24.36 15.31 17.56
N GLY A 372 24.47 14.32 16.67
CA GLY A 372 24.31 12.89 16.98
C GLY A 372 22.87 12.43 17.19
N ARG A 373 21.88 13.24 16.77
CA ARG A 373 20.47 12.85 16.87
C ARG A 373 19.99 12.20 15.58
N PRO A 374 19.27 11.07 15.63
CA PRO A 374 18.81 10.40 14.42
C PRO A 374 17.82 11.26 13.62
N ILE A 375 17.93 11.19 12.29
CA ILE A 375 16.98 11.79 11.36
C ILE A 375 15.79 10.85 11.21
N SER A 376 14.60 11.33 11.56
CA SER A 376 13.36 10.55 11.49
C SER A 376 12.17 11.37 11.04
N ALA A 377 11.25 10.72 10.33
CA ALA A 377 10.04 11.36 9.86
C ALA A 377 9.15 11.84 11.01
N SER A 378 9.11 11.12 12.14
CA SER A 378 8.40 11.56 13.36
C SER A 378 8.98 12.85 13.95
N ARG A 379 10.31 12.99 13.97
CA ARG A 379 10.98 14.22 14.39
C ARG A 379 10.67 15.39 13.45
N VAL A 380 10.63 15.15 12.14
CA VAL A 380 10.22 16.15 11.16
C VAL A 380 8.78 16.61 11.41
N ARG A 381 7.83 15.69 11.59
CA ARG A 381 6.42 16.05 11.90
C ARG A 381 6.29 16.84 13.19
N LYS A 382 7.10 16.51 14.21
CA LYS A 382 7.16 17.30 15.45
C LYS A 382 7.69 18.71 15.18
N ALA A 383 8.86 18.83 14.56
CA ALA A 383 9.47 20.11 14.23
C ALA A 383 8.57 20.98 13.33
N TYR A 384 7.78 20.36 12.45
CA TYR A 384 6.81 21.04 11.60
C TYR A 384 5.63 21.61 12.40
N ARG A 385 5.09 20.86 13.37
CA ARG A 385 4.04 21.37 14.27
C ARG A 385 4.55 22.45 15.24
N ASP A 386 5.83 22.40 15.58
CA ASP A 386 6.48 23.35 16.48
C ASP A 386 7.05 24.57 15.73
N ASP A 387 6.77 24.74 14.43
CA ASP A 387 7.28 25.80 13.56
C ASP A 387 8.82 25.96 13.58
N ALA A 388 9.54 24.87 13.82
CA ALA A 388 10.99 24.85 13.99
C ALA A 388 11.72 24.80 12.64
N TRP A 389 11.58 25.85 11.82
CA TRP A 389 12.09 25.91 10.44
C TRP A 389 13.59 25.74 10.28
N GLN A 390 14.38 26.16 11.27
CA GLN A 390 15.83 25.94 11.26
C GLN A 390 16.15 24.45 11.43
N GLU A 391 15.47 23.76 12.36
CA GLU A 391 15.65 22.32 12.55
C GLU A 391 15.14 21.53 11.33
N LEU A 392 14.01 21.93 10.72
CA LEU A 392 13.51 21.29 9.51
C LEU A 392 14.54 21.29 8.37
N ALA A 393 15.24 22.41 8.17
CA ALA A 393 16.27 22.53 7.13
C ALA A 393 17.45 21.55 7.33
N ASP A 394 17.70 21.11 8.57
CA ASP A 394 18.71 20.11 8.90
C ASP A 394 18.20 18.66 8.81
N LEU A 395 16.88 18.44 8.61
CA LEU A 395 16.25 17.12 8.64
C LEU A 395 15.71 16.64 7.29
N VAL A 396 15.39 17.56 6.37
CA VAL A 396 14.73 17.21 5.11
C VAL A 396 15.44 17.80 3.89
N PRO A 397 15.34 17.16 2.70
CA PRO A 397 15.84 17.74 1.47
C PRO A 397 15.12 19.04 1.11
N GLN A 398 15.74 19.86 0.26
CA GLN A 398 15.21 21.16 -0.16
C GLN A 398 13.77 21.07 -0.71
N ALA A 399 13.48 20.07 -1.56
CA ALA A 399 12.14 19.85 -2.11
C ALA A 399 11.07 19.66 -1.02
N THR A 400 11.39 18.89 0.02
CA THR A 400 10.50 18.67 1.17
C THR A 400 10.35 19.95 1.99
N LEU A 401 11.43 20.69 2.24
CA LEU A 401 11.37 21.96 2.98
C LEU A 401 10.46 22.98 2.27
N GLU A 402 10.55 23.07 0.95
CA GLU A 402 9.71 23.93 0.13
C GLU A 402 8.24 23.49 0.14
N TYR A 403 7.98 22.20 0.07
CA TYR A 403 6.63 21.65 0.25
C TYR A 403 6.04 22.04 1.60
N LEU A 404 6.79 21.86 2.70
CA LEU A 404 6.33 22.21 4.04
C LEU A 404 5.97 23.70 4.14
N ARG A 405 6.81 24.59 3.60
CA ARG A 405 6.54 26.05 3.59
C ARG A 405 5.28 26.41 2.81
N ARG A 406 5.01 25.71 1.71
CA ARG A 406 3.80 25.94 0.89
C ARG A 406 2.53 25.47 1.59
N HIS A 407 2.61 24.41 2.39
CA HIS A 407 1.45 23.83 3.08
C HIS A 407 1.13 24.56 4.39
N GLN A 408 2.12 25.08 5.11
CA GLN A 408 1.87 25.90 6.31
C GLN A 408 1.04 27.16 5.99
N LYS A 409 1.39 27.88 4.91
CA LYS A 409 0.69 29.10 4.50
C LYS A 409 -0.79 28.87 4.16
N ALA A 410 -1.14 27.68 3.68
CA ALA A 410 -2.51 27.34 3.38
C ALA A 410 -3.34 27.18 4.66
N THR A 411 -2.79 26.50 5.67
CA THR A 411 -3.45 26.29 6.97
C THR A 411 -3.65 27.60 7.73
N ASP A 412 -2.71 28.54 7.64
CA ASP A 412 -2.86 29.88 8.25
C ASP A 412 -3.97 30.71 7.60
N THR A 413 -4.21 30.52 6.30
CA THR A 413 -5.24 31.26 5.54
C THR A 413 -6.64 30.70 5.79
N GLU A 414 -6.78 29.37 5.92
CA GLU A 414 -8.03 28.71 6.30
C GLU A 414 -8.44 29.04 7.75
N ASN A 415 -7.49 29.03 8.69
CA ASN A 415 -7.75 29.41 10.08
C ASN A 415 -8.10 30.91 10.27
N ALA A 416 -7.70 31.76 9.32
CA ALA A 416 -8.05 33.18 9.32
C ALA A 416 -9.47 33.43 8.78
N THR A 417 -9.96 32.58 7.88
CA THR A 417 -11.29 32.71 7.26
C THR A 417 -12.41 32.04 8.08
N GLU A 418 -12.11 31.08 8.95
CA GLU A 418 -13.08 30.54 9.93
C GLU A 418 -13.28 31.42 11.17
N LYS A 419 -12.48 32.50 11.31
CA LYS A 419 -12.55 33.45 12.43
C LYS A 419 -13.22 34.79 12.10
N GLU A 420 -13.69 34.96 10.85
CA GLU A 420 -14.55 36.06 10.42
C GLU A 420 -15.99 35.57 10.25
#